data_AF-A0A7S3XAS8-F1
#
_entry.id   AF-A0A7S3XAS8-F1
#
_cell.length_a   1.000
_cell.length_b   1.000
_cell.length_c   1.000
_cell.angle_alpha   90.00
_cell.angle_beta   90.00
_cell.angle_gamma   90.00
#
_symmetry.space_group_name_H-M   'P 1'
#
loop_
_entity.id
_entity.type
_entity.pdbx_description
1 polymer ?
#
loop_
_entity_poly.entity_id
_entity_poly.type
_entity_poly.pdbx_seq_one_letter_code
_entity_poly.pdbx_strand_id
1 'polypeptide(L)'
;VVDAYNRWMHIRKTENASAARRFCERHFLSERTLQGMGEAAEQYWGNLADLGLLPDLRRMRNEEEKFAARCGANIHADSSRLLKAVLAAGLFPNVLLVSPGRGRPNLSQQKQSVSIHPSSFNHMVMKFETSYLVFHEKVKTNKIVVHDVSSVTALDLLLLTGEPQVLHSQHRVLIDQWIDLKISPRVAVLFKALRSQIFELMRRRINNLSSDGPNEASDDVSIDEGALCSFSAQSAVLDVVVEMIKQGTAAAEINPE
;
A
#
# COMPACT_ATOMS: atom_id res chain seq x y z
N VAL A 1 -6.97 12.42 -1.94
CA VAL A 1 -6.93 12.64 -0.47
C VAL A 1 -5.52 13.00 -0.01
N VAL A 2 -4.52 12.13 -0.23
CA VAL A 2 -3.11 12.39 0.15
C VAL A 2 -2.59 13.74 -0.37
N ASP A 3 -2.78 14.05 -1.66
CA ASP A 3 -2.34 15.33 -2.23
C ASP A 3 -2.98 16.55 -1.57
N ALA A 4 -4.28 16.47 -1.27
CA ALA A 4 -5.00 17.56 -0.61
C ALA A 4 -4.49 17.79 0.81
N TYR A 5 -4.22 16.71 1.55
CA TYR A 5 -3.63 16.76 2.89
C TYR A 5 -2.22 17.33 2.85
N ASN A 6 -1.35 16.85 1.96
CA ASN A 6 0.03 17.34 1.82
C ASN A 6 0.08 18.83 1.48
N ARG A 7 -0.80 19.28 0.56
CA ARG A 7 -0.88 20.68 0.16
C ARG A 7 -1.40 21.57 1.29
N TRP A 8 -2.42 21.13 2.02
CA TRP A 8 -2.91 21.83 3.21
C TRP A 8 -1.84 21.92 4.30
N MET A 9 -1.13 20.82 4.59
CA MET A 9 -0.02 20.78 5.54
C MET A 9 1.12 21.72 5.15
N HIS A 10 1.46 21.78 3.86
CA HIS A 10 2.47 22.69 3.35
C HIS A 10 2.08 24.16 3.57
N ILE A 11 0.89 24.56 3.13
CA ILE A 11 0.36 25.93 3.31
C ILE A 11 0.32 26.31 4.80
N ARG A 12 -0.09 25.38 5.66
CA ARG A 12 -0.15 25.62 7.10
C ARG A 12 1.23 25.86 7.72
N LYS A 13 2.30 25.24 7.18
CA LYS A 13 3.68 25.39 7.65
C LYS A 13 4.38 26.64 7.10
N THR A 14 4.18 26.95 5.83
CA THR A 14 4.92 28.03 5.14
C THR A 14 4.23 29.38 5.21
N GLU A 15 2.89 29.40 5.20
CA GLU A 15 2.10 30.62 5.25
C GLU A 15 1.52 30.82 6.67
N ASN A 16 0.21 30.61 6.84
CA ASN A 16 -0.48 30.77 8.11
C ASN A 16 -1.79 29.97 8.15
N ALA A 17 -2.37 29.85 9.35
CA ALA A 17 -3.63 29.13 9.57
C ALA A 17 -4.79 29.73 8.74
N SER A 18 -4.82 31.05 8.55
CA SER A 18 -5.82 31.74 7.75
C SER A 18 -5.77 31.33 6.27
N ALA A 19 -4.56 31.21 5.70
CA ALA A 19 -4.37 30.73 4.33
C ALA A 19 -4.77 29.27 4.18
N ALA A 20 -4.44 28.42 5.16
CA ALA A 20 -4.86 27.03 5.19
C ALA A 20 -6.40 26.89 5.22
N ARG A 21 -7.09 27.73 6.01
CA ARG A 21 -8.56 27.77 6.03
C ARG A 21 -9.15 28.21 4.68
N ARG A 22 -8.58 29.27 4.06
CA ARG A 22 -8.98 29.70 2.70
C ARG A 22 -8.72 28.62 1.64
N PHE A 23 -7.69 27.79 1.81
CA PHE A 23 -7.48 26.63 0.93
C PHE A 23 -8.60 25.60 1.10
N CYS A 24 -8.97 25.28 2.34
CA CYS A 24 -10.08 24.36 2.63
C CYS A 24 -11.41 24.86 2.04
N GLU A 25 -11.74 26.13 2.22
CA GLU A 25 -12.96 26.75 1.66
C GLU A 25 -13.00 26.67 0.14
N ARG A 26 -11.89 26.98 -0.54
CA ARG A 26 -11.78 26.94 -2.00
C ARG A 26 -11.92 25.53 -2.59
N HIS A 27 -11.51 24.50 -1.85
CA HIS A 27 -11.52 23.10 -2.29
C HIS A 27 -12.62 22.26 -1.65
N PHE A 28 -13.56 22.88 -0.93
CA PHE A 28 -14.65 22.20 -0.23
C PHE A 28 -14.17 21.12 0.76
N LEU A 29 -13.06 21.41 1.44
CA LEU A 29 -12.45 20.52 2.43
C LEU A 29 -12.84 20.97 3.84
N SER A 30 -12.98 20.00 4.75
CA SER A 30 -13.16 20.26 6.18
C SER A 30 -11.80 20.35 6.87
N GLU A 31 -11.45 21.52 7.40
CA GLU A 31 -10.21 21.72 8.17
C GLU A 31 -10.15 20.76 9.38
N ARG A 32 -11.28 20.58 10.08
CA ARG A 32 -11.38 19.64 11.21
C ARG A 32 -11.08 18.20 10.80
N THR A 33 -11.56 17.78 9.63
CA THR A 33 -11.30 16.44 9.12
C THR A 33 -9.83 16.26 8.77
N LEU A 34 -9.20 17.24 8.13
CA LEU A 34 -7.77 17.20 7.83
C LEU A 34 -6.91 17.17 9.11
N GLN A 35 -7.28 17.93 10.14
CA GLN A 35 -6.63 17.86 11.45
C GLN A 35 -6.77 16.47 12.06
N GLY A 36 -7.98 15.92 12.11
CA GLY A 36 -8.22 14.56 12.62
C GLY A 36 -7.47 13.47 11.86
N MET A 37 -7.29 13.62 10.54
CA MET A 37 -6.44 12.70 9.76
C MET A 37 -4.97 12.75 10.19
N GLY A 38 -4.45 13.94 10.51
CA GLY A 38 -3.09 14.09 11.03
C GLY A 38 -2.92 13.48 12.42
N GLU A 39 -3.88 13.70 13.30
CA GLU A 39 -3.91 13.09 14.64
C GLU A 39 -3.97 11.57 14.56
N ALA A 40 -4.82 11.01 13.70
CA ALA A 40 -4.89 9.57 13.47
C ALA A 40 -3.59 9.00 12.91
N ALA A 41 -2.92 9.71 11.99
CA ALA A 41 -1.63 9.30 11.45
C ALA A 41 -0.54 9.24 12.53
N GLU A 42 -0.47 10.23 13.43
CA GLU A 42 0.45 10.23 14.58
C GLU A 42 0.10 9.11 15.57
N GLN A 43 -1.18 8.82 15.78
CA GLN A 43 -1.60 7.68 16.60
C GLN A 43 -1.15 6.34 15.99
N TYR A 44 -1.33 6.15 14.67
CA TYR A 44 -0.85 4.95 13.98
C TYR A 44 0.68 4.84 14.03
N TRP A 45 1.40 5.96 13.93
CA TRP A 45 2.84 5.97 14.15
C TRP A 45 3.19 5.48 15.55
N GLY A 46 2.54 6.02 16.59
CA GLY A 46 2.73 5.60 17.97
C GLY A 46 2.52 4.10 18.17
N ASN A 47 1.42 3.56 17.62
CA ASN A 47 1.13 2.13 17.69
C ASN A 47 2.22 1.27 17.01
N LEU A 48 2.71 1.69 15.83
CA LEU A 48 3.78 0.99 15.12
C LEU A 48 5.13 1.11 15.84
N ALA A 49 5.36 2.23 16.55
CA ALA A 49 6.54 2.42 17.38
C ALA A 49 6.49 1.58 18.66
N ASP A 50 5.31 1.42 19.28
CA ASP A 50 5.09 0.52 20.42
C ASP A 50 5.38 -0.94 20.04
N LEU A 51 5.08 -1.32 18.79
CA LEU A 51 5.43 -2.62 18.22
C LEU A 51 6.93 -2.72 17.80
N GLY A 52 7.70 -1.64 17.89
CA GLY A 52 9.10 -1.56 17.43
C GLY A 52 9.29 -1.66 15.91
N LEU A 53 8.21 -1.51 15.14
CA LEU A 53 8.24 -1.46 13.67
C LEU A 53 8.70 -0.10 13.16
N LEU A 54 8.43 0.97 13.91
CA LEU A 54 8.89 2.32 13.62
C LEU A 54 9.73 2.89 14.79
N PRO A 55 10.55 3.92 14.53
CA PRO A 55 11.26 4.61 15.60
C PRO A 55 10.30 5.26 16.61
N ASP A 56 10.57 5.05 17.89
CA ASP A 56 9.82 5.70 18.97
C ASP A 56 10.27 7.16 19.13
N LEU A 57 9.56 8.07 18.46
CA LEU A 57 9.81 9.50 18.49
C LEU A 57 9.68 10.10 19.90
N ARG A 58 8.98 9.43 20.84
CA ARG A 58 8.82 9.89 22.23
C ARG A 58 10.12 9.71 23.04
N ARG A 59 10.98 8.77 22.64
CA ARG A 59 12.29 8.53 23.27
C ARG A 59 13.37 9.48 22.77
N MET A 60 13.13 10.15 21.64
CA MET A 60 14.09 11.08 21.02
C MET A 60 13.96 12.48 21.65
N ARG A 61 15.10 13.06 22.05
CA ARG A 61 15.13 14.37 22.72
C ARG A 61 15.19 15.54 21.74
N ASN A 62 15.89 15.35 20.62
CA ASN A 62 16.17 16.41 19.65
C ASN A 62 15.17 16.37 18.49
N GLU A 63 14.71 17.54 18.02
CA GLU A 63 13.82 17.62 16.85
C GLU A 63 14.52 17.19 15.55
N GLU A 64 15.85 17.35 15.46
CA GLU A 64 16.66 16.86 14.33
C GLU A 64 16.64 15.34 14.23
N GLU A 65 16.77 14.63 15.36
CA GLU A 65 16.69 13.16 15.42
C GLU A 65 15.29 12.67 15.00
N LYS A 66 14.24 13.32 15.50
CA LYS A 66 12.86 13.00 15.12
C LYS A 66 12.62 13.24 13.62
N PHE A 67 13.17 14.33 13.08
CA PHE A 67 13.07 14.63 11.66
C PHE A 67 13.79 13.57 10.82
N ALA A 68 15.03 13.22 11.18
CA ALA A 68 15.80 12.18 10.49
C ALA A 68 15.08 10.82 10.54
N ALA A 69 14.53 10.43 11.68
CA ALA A 69 13.75 9.21 11.84
C ALA A 69 12.50 9.19 10.96
N ARG A 70 11.76 10.31 10.89
CA ARG A 70 10.62 10.48 9.99
C ARG A 70 11.03 10.40 8.52
N CYS A 71 12.14 11.03 8.13
CA CYS A 71 12.68 10.94 6.77
C CYS A 71 13.06 9.50 6.41
N GLY A 72 13.73 8.79 7.32
CA GLY A 72 14.10 7.38 7.15
C GLY A 72 12.89 6.46 6.94
N ALA A 73 11.80 6.67 7.68
CA ALA A 73 10.57 5.89 7.51
C ALA A 73 9.79 6.25 6.23
N ASN A 74 10.02 7.45 5.66
CA ASN A 74 9.29 7.97 4.51
C ASN A 74 10.12 8.02 3.22
N ILE A 75 11.23 7.29 3.13
CA ILE A 75 12.12 7.24 1.95
C ILE A 75 11.41 6.89 0.63
N HIS A 76 10.21 6.30 0.70
CA HIS A 76 9.44 5.90 -0.48
C HIS A 76 8.04 6.55 -0.54
N ALA A 77 7.77 7.56 0.29
CA ALA A 77 6.46 8.21 0.38
C ALA A 77 6.00 8.86 -0.93
N ASP A 78 6.94 9.30 -1.77
CA ASP A 78 6.64 9.94 -3.06
C ASP A 78 6.28 8.94 -4.17
N SER A 79 6.48 7.63 -3.95
CA SER A 79 6.15 6.60 -4.94
C SER A 79 4.66 6.25 -4.90
N SER A 80 3.89 6.87 -5.80
CA SER A 80 2.46 6.55 -5.97
C SER A 80 2.20 5.08 -6.31
N ARG A 81 3.11 4.42 -7.04
CA ARG A 81 3.01 2.99 -7.37
C ARG A 81 3.16 2.11 -6.14
N LEU A 82 4.16 2.38 -5.30
CA LEU A 82 4.36 1.65 -4.06
C LEU A 82 3.19 1.87 -3.11
N LEU A 83 2.71 3.11 -2.98
CA LEU A 83 1.54 3.43 -2.17
C LEU A 83 0.29 2.66 -2.63
N LYS A 84 0.06 2.57 -3.95
CA LYS A 84 -1.04 1.77 -4.52
C LYS A 84 -0.87 0.27 -4.24
N ALA A 85 0.34 -0.25 -4.30
CA ALA A 85 0.62 -1.65 -4.00
C ALA A 85 0.36 -1.99 -2.51
N VAL A 86 0.81 -1.12 -1.59
CA VAL A 86 0.52 -1.24 -0.15
C VAL A 86 -0.97 -1.08 0.12
N LEU A 87 -1.64 -0.15 -0.57
CA LEU A 87 -3.09 0.02 -0.48
C LEU A 87 -3.83 -1.25 -0.94
N ALA A 88 -3.34 -1.93 -1.98
CA ALA A 88 -3.90 -3.20 -2.43
C ALA A 88 -3.78 -4.29 -1.37
N ALA A 89 -2.63 -4.38 -0.70
CA ALA A 89 -2.42 -5.31 0.42
C ALA A 89 -3.38 -5.05 1.58
N GLY A 90 -3.61 -3.78 1.93
CA GLY A 90 -4.48 -3.39 3.05
C GLY A 90 -5.98 -3.50 2.76
N LEU A 91 -6.40 -3.36 1.49
CA LEU A 91 -7.81 -3.42 1.10
C LEU A 91 -8.24 -4.80 0.59
N PHE A 92 -7.32 -5.72 0.31
CA PHE A 92 -7.67 -7.08 -0.08
C PHE A 92 -8.56 -7.75 1.00
N PRO A 93 -9.67 -8.45 0.63
CA PRO A 93 -10.06 -8.94 -0.70
C PRO A 93 -10.96 -8.00 -1.54
N ASN A 94 -11.02 -6.70 -1.21
CA ASN A 94 -11.86 -5.72 -1.92
C ASN A 94 -11.24 -5.29 -3.25
N VAL A 95 -11.31 -6.17 -4.25
CA VAL A 95 -10.81 -5.97 -5.61
C VAL A 95 -11.96 -5.99 -6.61
N LEU A 96 -11.87 -5.17 -7.66
CA LEU A 96 -12.75 -5.17 -8.83
C LEU A 96 -11.95 -5.51 -10.09
N LEU A 97 -12.56 -6.30 -10.97
CA LEU A 97 -12.08 -6.54 -12.33
C LEU A 97 -12.69 -5.49 -13.27
N VAL A 98 -11.84 -4.89 -14.09
CA VAL A 98 -12.19 -3.97 -15.17
C VAL A 98 -12.21 -4.73 -16.48
N SER A 99 -13.35 -4.76 -17.14
CA SER A 99 -13.49 -5.27 -18.51
C SER A 99 -13.80 -4.12 -19.47
N PRO A 100 -13.32 -4.20 -20.73
CA PRO A 100 -13.68 -3.23 -21.76
C PRO A 100 -15.20 -3.22 -21.95
N GLY A 101 -15.78 -2.02 -22.05
CA GLY A 101 -17.20 -1.82 -22.30
C GLY A 101 -17.42 -0.82 -23.44
N ARG A 102 -18.64 -0.80 -24.00
CA ARG A 102 -19.02 0.18 -25.03
C ARG A 102 -19.24 1.54 -24.36
N GLY A 103 -18.19 2.36 -24.33
CA GLY A 103 -18.19 3.69 -23.71
C GLY A 103 -17.59 3.68 -22.31
N ARG A 104 -18.29 3.12 -21.32
CA ARG A 104 -17.79 3.01 -19.93
C ARG A 104 -17.22 1.62 -19.65
N PRO A 105 -16.20 1.51 -18.78
CA PRO A 105 -15.67 0.22 -18.38
C PRO A 105 -16.72 -0.56 -17.56
N ASN A 106 -16.78 -1.87 -17.77
CA ASN A 106 -17.59 -2.76 -16.95
C ASN A 106 -16.78 -3.16 -15.72
N LEU A 107 -17.34 -2.98 -14.53
CA LEU A 107 -16.70 -3.37 -13.28
C LEU A 107 -17.43 -4.54 -12.68
N SER A 108 -16.68 -5.53 -12.21
CA SER A 108 -17.27 -6.68 -11.54
C SER A 108 -16.42 -7.19 -10.38
N GLN A 109 -17.09 -7.78 -9.40
CA GLN A 109 -16.47 -8.55 -8.32
C GLN A 109 -17.11 -9.93 -8.32
N GLN A 110 -16.34 -11.00 -8.51
CA GLN A 110 -16.87 -12.38 -8.49
C GLN A 110 -18.14 -12.56 -9.35
N LYS A 111 -18.12 -12.04 -10.58
CA LYS A 111 -19.24 -12.05 -11.55
C LYS A 111 -20.44 -11.16 -11.19
N GLN A 112 -20.42 -10.43 -10.08
CA GLN A 112 -21.43 -9.42 -9.75
C GLN A 112 -21.04 -8.07 -10.38
N SER A 113 -21.98 -7.44 -11.07
CA SER A 113 -21.78 -6.11 -11.65
C SER A 113 -21.77 -5.02 -10.56
N VAL A 114 -20.78 -4.14 -10.61
CA VAL A 114 -20.56 -3.06 -9.65
C VAL A 114 -20.47 -1.73 -10.41
N SER A 115 -21.02 -0.66 -9.84
CA SER A 115 -20.90 0.70 -10.40
C SER A 115 -20.08 1.60 -9.48
N ILE A 116 -19.38 2.60 -10.05
CA ILE A 116 -18.74 3.64 -9.23
C ILE A 116 -19.80 4.68 -8.84
N HIS A 117 -19.81 5.08 -7.57
CA HIS A 117 -20.71 6.11 -7.05
C HIS A 117 -20.42 7.48 -7.69
N PRO A 118 -21.44 8.33 -7.97
CA PRO A 118 -21.25 9.64 -8.61
C PRO A 118 -20.31 10.60 -7.88
N SER A 119 -20.17 10.47 -6.56
CA SER A 119 -19.24 11.30 -5.76
C SER A 119 -17.77 10.92 -5.95
N SER A 120 -17.49 9.75 -6.54
CA SER A 120 -16.12 9.30 -6.76
C SER A 120 -15.46 10.10 -7.87
N PHE A 121 -14.17 10.43 -7.69
CA PHE A 121 -13.35 11.03 -8.74
C PHE A 121 -13.35 10.20 -10.03
N ASN A 122 -13.43 8.88 -9.90
CA ASN A 122 -13.35 7.94 -11.02
C ASN A 122 -14.71 7.62 -11.66
N HIS A 123 -15.82 8.29 -11.28
CA HIS A 123 -17.16 7.98 -11.81
C HIS A 123 -17.30 8.17 -13.33
N MET A 124 -16.63 9.19 -13.88
CA MET A 124 -16.71 9.55 -15.30
C MET A 124 -15.54 9.01 -16.14
N VAL A 125 -14.71 8.14 -15.56
CA VAL A 125 -13.57 7.56 -16.26
C VAL A 125 -14.05 6.57 -17.32
N MET A 126 -13.57 6.76 -18.55
CA MET A 126 -13.93 5.93 -19.71
C MET A 126 -12.97 4.75 -19.91
N LYS A 127 -11.75 4.85 -19.38
CA LYS A 127 -10.72 3.82 -19.49
C LYS A 127 -9.81 3.87 -18.26
N PHE A 128 -9.56 2.70 -17.67
CA PHE A 128 -8.50 2.52 -16.67
C PHE A 128 -7.23 2.00 -17.33
N GLU A 129 -6.08 2.40 -16.80
CA GLU A 129 -4.76 1.92 -17.25
C GLU A 129 -4.54 0.46 -16.89
N THR A 130 -5.17 -0.02 -15.81
CA THR A 130 -5.04 -1.38 -15.30
C THR A 130 -6.37 -2.11 -15.29
N SER A 131 -6.32 -3.43 -15.34
CA SER A 131 -7.50 -4.30 -15.30
C SER A 131 -8.06 -4.51 -13.89
N TYR A 132 -7.43 -3.97 -12.85
CA TYR A 132 -7.82 -4.19 -11.46
C TYR A 132 -7.91 -2.88 -10.68
N LEU A 133 -8.96 -2.75 -9.88
CA LEU A 133 -9.16 -1.66 -8.93
C LEU A 133 -9.31 -2.22 -7.52
N VAL A 134 -8.92 -1.46 -6.52
CA VAL A 134 -9.23 -1.74 -5.12
C VAL A 134 -10.19 -0.71 -4.57
N PHE A 135 -11.04 -1.11 -3.64
CA PHE A 135 -12.04 -0.24 -3.02
C PHE A 135 -12.09 -0.43 -1.51
N HIS A 136 -12.55 0.59 -0.80
CA HIS A 136 -12.74 0.52 0.65
C HIS A 136 -14.17 0.15 1.03
N GLU A 137 -15.15 0.89 0.49
CA GLU A 137 -16.56 0.74 0.86
C GLU A 137 -17.41 0.30 -0.34
N LYS A 138 -18.24 -0.73 -0.11
CA LYS A 138 -19.24 -1.24 -1.06
C LYS A 138 -20.62 -1.19 -0.41
N VAL A 139 -21.51 -0.43 -1.03
CA VAL A 139 -22.87 -0.21 -0.54
C VAL A 139 -23.87 -0.77 -1.55
N LYS A 140 -24.88 -1.48 -1.05
CA LYS A 140 -26.00 -1.96 -1.87
C LYS A 140 -27.25 -1.16 -1.50
N THR A 141 -27.66 -0.29 -2.41
CA THR A 141 -28.99 0.33 -2.39
C THR A 141 -29.83 -0.34 -3.49
N ASN A 142 -30.14 0.39 -4.56
CA ASN A 142 -30.82 -0.15 -5.74
C ASN A 142 -29.87 -0.95 -6.65
N LYS A 143 -28.59 -0.60 -6.62
CA LYS A 143 -27.49 -1.31 -7.30
C LYS A 143 -26.28 -1.34 -6.39
N ILE A 144 -25.34 -2.23 -6.67
CA ILE A 144 -24.08 -2.31 -5.92
C ILE A 144 -23.18 -1.17 -6.39
N VAL A 145 -22.81 -0.29 -5.46
CA VAL A 145 -21.95 0.87 -5.73
C VAL A 145 -20.73 0.89 -4.82
N VAL A 146 -19.63 1.42 -5.32
CA VAL A 146 -18.40 1.68 -4.56
C VAL A 146 -18.08 3.17 -4.57
N HIS A 147 -17.65 3.71 -3.44
CA HIS A 147 -17.36 5.14 -3.30
C HIS A 147 -15.94 5.48 -3.72
N ASP A 148 -14.97 4.76 -3.19
CA ASP A 148 -13.56 5.01 -3.44
C ASP A 148 -12.95 3.85 -4.21
N VAL A 149 -12.28 4.18 -5.32
CA VAL A 149 -11.57 3.21 -6.15
C VAL A 149 -10.19 3.73 -6.52
N SER A 150 -9.18 2.86 -6.43
CA SER A 150 -7.81 3.14 -6.87
C SER A 150 -7.33 2.07 -7.83
N SER A 151 -6.66 2.46 -8.91
CA SER A 151 -6.07 1.52 -9.87
C SER A 151 -4.84 0.83 -9.30
N VAL A 152 -4.77 -0.50 -9.47
CA VAL A 152 -3.65 -1.34 -9.05
C VAL A 152 -3.26 -2.28 -10.18
N THR A 153 -2.01 -2.73 -10.20
CA THR A 153 -1.53 -3.66 -11.22
C THR A 153 -1.81 -5.12 -10.80
N ALA A 154 -1.85 -6.02 -11.79
CA ALA A 154 -1.94 -7.45 -11.53
C ALA A 154 -0.76 -7.98 -10.69
N LEU A 155 0.41 -7.36 -10.85
CA LEU A 155 1.62 -7.74 -10.13
C LEU A 155 1.58 -7.30 -8.66
N ASP A 156 1.00 -6.14 -8.36
CA ASP A 156 0.76 -5.70 -6.99
C ASP A 156 -0.13 -6.71 -6.25
N LEU A 157 -1.18 -7.19 -6.93
CA LEU A 157 -2.05 -8.24 -6.41
C LEU A 157 -1.27 -9.54 -6.20
N LEU A 158 -0.55 -10.02 -7.21
CA LEU A 158 0.22 -11.27 -7.14
C LEU A 158 1.26 -11.27 -6.02
N LEU A 159 1.92 -10.14 -5.81
CA LEU A 159 3.01 -10.03 -4.86
C LEU A 159 2.51 -9.88 -3.42
N LEU A 160 1.56 -8.96 -3.18
CA LEU A 160 1.22 -8.51 -1.82
C LEU A 160 -0.14 -8.99 -1.30
N THR A 161 -0.99 -9.61 -2.12
CA THR A 161 -2.37 -9.95 -1.71
C THR A 161 -2.55 -11.41 -1.31
N GLY A 162 -3.62 -12.10 -1.70
CA GLY A 162 -3.88 -13.50 -1.31
C GLY A 162 -2.82 -14.50 -1.80
N GLU A 163 -2.88 -15.73 -1.29
CA GLU A 163 -1.94 -16.78 -1.70
C GLU A 163 -2.19 -17.21 -3.16
N PRO A 164 -1.19 -17.12 -4.06
CA PRO A 164 -1.37 -17.46 -5.46
C PRO A 164 -1.32 -18.98 -5.71
N GLN A 165 -2.30 -19.49 -6.43
CA GLN A 165 -2.34 -20.87 -6.94
C GLN A 165 -1.85 -20.90 -8.38
N VAL A 166 -0.67 -21.50 -8.61
CA VAL A 166 -0.03 -21.55 -9.94
C VAL A 166 -0.53 -22.77 -10.71
N LEU A 167 -1.30 -22.52 -11.78
CA LEU A 167 -1.80 -23.55 -12.70
C LEU A 167 -0.83 -23.67 -13.88
N HIS A 168 0.25 -24.43 -13.67
CA HIS A 168 1.36 -24.57 -14.62
C HIS A 168 0.93 -24.99 -16.02
N SER A 169 0.02 -25.97 -16.13
CA SER A 169 -0.48 -26.48 -17.41
C SER A 169 -1.33 -25.48 -18.19
N GLN A 170 -1.91 -24.48 -17.50
CA GLN A 170 -2.82 -23.50 -18.09
C GLN A 170 -2.17 -22.13 -18.28
N HIS A 171 -0.90 -21.97 -17.89
CA HIS A 171 -0.19 -20.67 -17.92
C HIS A 171 -0.98 -19.57 -17.20
N ARG A 172 -1.54 -19.90 -16.03
CA ARG A 172 -2.42 -19.04 -15.24
C ARG A 172 -2.08 -19.09 -13.75
N VAL A 173 -2.37 -18.00 -13.06
CA VAL A 173 -2.32 -17.91 -11.59
C VAL A 173 -3.67 -17.46 -11.08
N LEU A 174 -4.21 -18.19 -10.11
CA LEU A 174 -5.47 -17.89 -9.47
C LEU A 174 -5.22 -17.34 -8.07
N ILE A 175 -5.73 -16.14 -7.78
CA ILE A 175 -5.72 -15.54 -6.45
C ILE A 175 -7.16 -15.52 -5.94
N ASP A 176 -7.37 -15.93 -4.69
CA ASP A 176 -8.69 -15.94 -4.03
C ASP A 176 -9.77 -16.72 -4.79
N GLN A 177 -9.39 -17.68 -5.62
CA GLN A 177 -10.28 -18.52 -6.45
C GLN A 177 -11.04 -17.81 -7.59
N TRP A 178 -10.87 -16.50 -7.78
CA TRP A 178 -11.60 -15.77 -8.84
C TRP A 178 -10.76 -14.75 -9.61
N ILE A 179 -9.64 -14.28 -9.05
CA ILE A 179 -8.72 -13.37 -9.74
C ILE A 179 -7.80 -14.23 -10.60
N ASP A 180 -8.12 -14.33 -11.88
CA ASP A 180 -7.37 -15.11 -12.86
C ASP A 180 -6.36 -14.20 -13.60
N LEU A 181 -5.07 -14.53 -13.47
CA LEU A 181 -3.96 -13.85 -14.12
C LEU A 181 -3.32 -14.76 -15.16
N LYS A 182 -3.36 -14.38 -16.44
CA LYS A 182 -2.61 -15.06 -17.51
C LYS A 182 -1.14 -14.64 -17.45
N ILE A 183 -0.28 -15.53 -16.96
CA ILE A 183 1.14 -15.25 -16.73
C ILE A 183 1.97 -16.52 -16.97
N SER A 184 3.19 -16.36 -17.48
CA SER A 184 4.06 -17.52 -17.69
C SER A 184 4.38 -18.23 -16.36
N PRO A 185 4.38 -19.57 -16.32
CA PRO A 185 4.69 -20.32 -15.09
C PRO A 185 6.04 -19.95 -14.48
N ARG A 186 7.04 -19.63 -15.31
CA ARG A 186 8.36 -19.18 -14.85
C ARG A 186 8.27 -17.89 -14.02
N VAL A 187 7.52 -16.91 -14.52
CA VAL A 187 7.32 -15.64 -13.79
C VAL A 187 6.45 -15.88 -12.55
N ALA A 188 5.40 -16.70 -12.66
CA ALA A 188 4.55 -17.04 -11.51
C ALA A 188 5.34 -17.68 -10.35
N VAL A 189 6.21 -18.64 -10.64
CA VAL A 189 7.06 -19.30 -9.65
C VAL A 189 8.06 -18.31 -9.04
N LEU A 190 8.65 -17.42 -9.87
CA LEU A 190 9.54 -16.36 -9.37
C LEU A 190 8.80 -15.44 -8.38
N PHE A 191 7.62 -14.94 -8.75
CA PHE A 191 6.83 -14.08 -7.87
C PHE A 191 6.38 -14.81 -6.60
N LYS A 192 6.04 -16.10 -6.69
CA LYS A 192 5.74 -16.92 -5.52
C LYS A 192 6.95 -17.06 -4.60
N ALA A 193 8.15 -17.26 -5.14
CA ALA A 193 9.39 -17.32 -4.36
C ALA A 193 9.70 -15.96 -3.71
N LEU A 194 9.62 -14.86 -4.46
CA LEU A 194 9.81 -13.49 -3.94
C LEU A 194 8.83 -13.18 -2.83
N ARG A 195 7.55 -13.50 -3.02
CA ARG A 195 6.51 -13.37 -2.02
C ARG A 195 6.89 -14.15 -0.75
N SER A 196 7.25 -15.42 -0.89
CA SER A 196 7.66 -16.24 0.27
C SER A 196 8.82 -15.59 1.04
N GLN A 197 9.79 -14.99 0.34
CA GLN A 197 10.88 -14.27 0.99
C GLN A 197 10.36 -13.05 1.75
N ILE A 198 9.55 -12.18 1.12
CA ILE A 198 8.99 -10.99 1.77
C ILE A 198 8.22 -11.35 3.05
N PHE A 199 7.33 -12.34 2.98
CA PHE A 199 6.51 -12.74 4.13
C PHE A 199 7.35 -13.40 5.23
N GLU A 200 8.42 -14.12 4.86
CA GLU A 200 9.39 -14.64 5.82
C GLU A 200 10.17 -13.51 6.50
N LEU A 201 10.56 -12.47 5.76
CA LEU A 201 11.19 -11.27 6.34
C LEU A 201 10.27 -10.55 7.31
N MET A 202 9.01 -10.36 6.94
CA MET A 202 8.01 -9.76 7.83
C MET A 202 7.81 -10.62 9.09
N ARG A 203 7.69 -11.94 8.94
CA ARG A 203 7.55 -12.87 10.07
C ARG A 203 8.75 -12.79 10.99
N ARG A 204 9.98 -12.82 10.47
CA ARG A 204 11.20 -12.68 11.27
C ARG A 204 11.25 -11.35 11.99
N ARG A 205 10.91 -10.25 11.30
CA ARG A 205 10.87 -8.94 11.92
C ARG A 205 9.91 -8.91 13.11
N ILE A 206 8.70 -9.44 12.94
CA ILE A 206 7.69 -9.53 14.01
C ILE A 206 8.15 -10.43 15.15
N ASN A 207 8.79 -11.56 14.85
CA ASN A 207 9.28 -12.49 15.87
C ASN A 207 10.44 -11.90 16.68
N ASN A 208 11.40 -11.23 16.04
CA ASN A 208 12.53 -10.58 16.73
C ASN A 208 12.05 -9.44 17.64
N LEU A 209 10.97 -8.74 17.25
CA LEU A 209 10.32 -7.74 18.11
C LEU A 209 9.66 -8.35 19.36
N SER A 210 9.28 -9.63 19.29
CA SER A 210 8.67 -10.34 20.42
C SER A 210 9.71 -10.88 21.41
N SER A 211 10.96 -11.11 20.96
CA SER A 211 12.06 -11.56 21.83
C SER A 211 12.72 -10.41 22.59
N ASP A 212 12.66 -9.18 22.08
CA ASP A 212 13.14 -7.96 22.74
C ASP A 212 12.07 -7.39 23.69
N GLY A 213 11.50 -8.24 24.56
CA GLY A 213 10.71 -7.78 25.70
C GLY A 213 11.54 -6.89 26.64
N PRO A 214 10.92 -6.03 27.47
CA PRO A 214 11.62 -5.05 28.29
C PRO A 214 12.30 -5.74 29.49
N ASN A 215 13.42 -6.41 29.26
CA ASN A 215 14.30 -6.86 30.33
C ASN A 215 15.51 -5.94 30.40
N GLU A 216 15.47 -5.14 31.47
CA GLU A 216 16.58 -4.67 32.31
C GLU A 216 17.99 -4.69 31.72
N ALA A 217 18.60 -3.51 31.76
CA ALA A 217 20.03 -3.28 31.62
C ALA A 217 20.86 -4.41 32.23
N SER A 218 21.42 -5.25 31.37
CA SER A 218 22.63 -5.99 31.65
C SER A 218 23.56 -5.74 30.48
N ASP A 219 24.60 -4.97 30.78
CA ASP A 219 25.78 -4.76 29.95
C ASP A 219 26.36 -6.13 29.60
N ASP A 220 26.22 -6.53 28.32
CA ASP A 220 27.15 -7.36 27.53
C ASP A 220 26.44 -7.81 26.24
N VAL A 221 26.28 -6.88 25.28
CA VAL A 221 25.83 -7.23 23.92
C VAL A 221 27.06 -7.48 23.05
N SER A 222 27.48 -8.73 22.99
CA SER A 222 28.26 -9.23 21.86
C SER A 222 27.45 -9.00 20.58
N ILE A 223 27.94 -8.10 19.72
CA ILE A 223 27.37 -7.82 18.41
C ILE A 223 27.39 -9.13 17.61
N ASP A 224 26.22 -9.75 17.41
CA ASP A 224 26.10 -10.95 16.58
C ASP A 224 26.28 -10.56 15.10
N GLU A 225 27.50 -10.75 14.57
CA GLU A 225 27.83 -10.49 13.16
C GLU A 225 26.92 -11.26 12.19
N GLY A 226 26.33 -12.38 12.62
CA GLY A 226 25.32 -13.14 11.86
C GLY A 226 24.02 -12.37 11.66
N ALA A 227 23.58 -11.61 12.67
CA ALA A 227 22.39 -10.75 12.59
C ALA A 227 22.61 -9.58 11.63
N LEU A 228 23.79 -8.97 11.62
CA LEU A 228 24.17 -7.89 10.70
C LEU A 228 24.24 -8.34 9.24
N CYS A 229 24.84 -9.50 8.98
CA CYS A 229 24.94 -10.07 7.63
C CYS A 229 23.55 -10.51 7.11
N SER A 230 22.70 -11.03 8.00
CA SER A 230 21.31 -11.31 7.68
C SER A 230 20.52 -10.01 7.41
N PHE A 231 20.68 -8.96 8.20
CA PHE A 231 19.98 -7.68 8.03
C PHE A 231 20.35 -7.00 6.69
N SER A 232 21.63 -7.09 6.29
CA SER A 232 22.12 -6.58 4.99
C SER A 232 21.49 -7.31 3.79
N ALA A 233 21.41 -8.64 3.82
CA ALA A 233 20.76 -9.42 2.77
C ALA A 233 19.23 -9.22 2.73
N GLN A 234 18.61 -8.97 3.88
CA GLN A 234 17.17 -8.73 4.01
C GLN A 234 16.76 -7.37 3.43
N SER A 235 17.58 -6.34 3.63
CA SER A 235 17.41 -5.05 2.94
C SER A 235 17.40 -5.25 1.44
N ALA A 236 18.37 -6.01 0.90
CA ALA A 236 18.50 -6.19 -0.54
C ALA A 236 17.26 -6.80 -1.23
N VAL A 237 16.57 -7.77 -0.59
CA VAL A 237 15.34 -8.35 -1.16
C VAL A 237 14.20 -7.33 -1.19
N LEU A 238 14.01 -6.59 -0.09
CA LEU A 238 12.99 -5.54 -0.02
C LEU A 238 13.30 -4.41 -0.99
N ASP A 239 14.56 -4.01 -1.12
CA ASP A 239 15.03 -2.98 -2.05
C ASP A 239 14.74 -3.38 -3.50
N VAL A 240 15.05 -4.63 -3.88
CA VAL A 240 14.73 -5.16 -5.22
C VAL A 240 13.23 -5.14 -5.49
N VAL A 241 12.41 -5.54 -4.51
CA VAL A 241 10.96 -5.55 -4.65
C VAL A 241 10.39 -4.13 -4.77
N VAL A 242 10.86 -3.21 -3.93
CA VAL A 242 10.47 -1.81 -3.96
C VAL A 242 10.84 -1.17 -5.29
N GLU A 243 12.06 -1.39 -5.78
CA GLU A 243 12.50 -0.90 -7.08
C GLU A 243 11.71 -1.53 -8.23
N MET A 244 11.38 -2.82 -8.16
CA MET A 244 10.51 -3.48 -9.14
C MET A 244 9.12 -2.83 -9.21
N ILE A 245 8.48 -2.56 -8.07
CA ILE A 245 7.17 -1.88 -8.02
C ILE A 245 7.28 -0.43 -8.52
N LYS A 246 8.34 0.29 -8.13
CA LYS A 246 8.59 1.68 -8.54
C LYS A 246 8.83 1.81 -10.04
N GLN A 247 9.65 0.95 -10.62
CA GLN A 247 9.91 0.95 -12.06
C GLN A 247 8.63 0.67 -12.85
N GLY A 248 7.64 0.03 -12.20
CA GLY A 248 6.38 -0.31 -12.81
C GLY A 248 6.70 -1.19 -13.98
N THR A 249 7.10 -2.43 -13.70
CA THR A 249 7.26 -3.47 -14.73
C THR A 249 6.11 -3.32 -15.71
N ALA A 250 6.44 -2.93 -16.94
CA ALA A 250 5.47 -2.69 -17.98
C ALA A 250 4.58 -3.92 -18.01
N ALA A 251 3.33 -3.75 -17.58
CA ALA A 251 2.29 -4.75 -17.56
C ALA A 251 1.84 -5.07 -19.01
N ALA A 252 2.78 -5.18 -19.93
CA ALA A 252 2.56 -5.51 -21.33
C ALA A 252 2.31 -7.00 -21.54
N GLU A 253 2.52 -7.86 -20.53
CA GLU A 253 2.49 -9.32 -20.73
C GLU A 253 1.49 -10.10 -19.86
N ILE A 254 0.72 -9.45 -18.98
CA ILE A 254 -0.29 -10.16 -18.16
C ILE A 254 -1.68 -9.78 -18.65
N ASN A 255 -2.33 -10.72 -19.33
CA ASN A 255 -3.52 -10.57 -20.16
C ASN A 255 -3.32 -9.75 -21.46
N PRO A 256 -2.42 -10.14 -22.39
CA PRO A 256 -2.72 -9.86 -23.80
C PRO A 256 -3.99 -10.65 -24.13
N GLU A 257 -4.95 -9.95 -24.74
CA GLU A 257 -6.28 -10.44 -25.14
C GLU A 257 -6.32 -11.94 -25.52
#